data_AF-A0A267FD36-F1
#
_entry.id   AF-A0A267FD36-F1
#
_cell.length_a   1.000
_cell.length_b   1.000
_cell.length_c   1.000
_cell.angle_alpha   90.00
_cell.angle_beta   90.00
_cell.angle_gamma   90.00
#
_symmetry.space_group_name_H-M   'P 1'
#
loop_
_entity.id
_entity.type
_entity.pdbx_description
1 polymer ?
#
loop_
_entity_poly.entity_id
_entity_poly.type
_entity_poly.pdbx_seq_one_letter_code
_entity_poly.pdbx_strand_id
1 'polypeptide(L)'
;QQSYTLADVRQRAEAGGAGDNNKSSNEADETRDAAIQGVRLGLPAGNSSRQVVEANIESMSREKLMEHLAQLGVPPAAEVSDADLAAMLKLAVRSDFWRGVWQQHPNKGLLRMWMYSHDGFRKRLTALRQTVAGDGDLTAAQVADVDSHLQGFLKKNAPHSEFEDAQLFPYFKEAYPQFAQFWQEIDNQHGKFNEVVKKATEAIAAGASGGANGDARKSLAGAVNGLADFYEDHLLLEERLMVPLWLNVTDAQKAELRSRLRGMYWLSSYSF
;
A
#
# COMPACT_ATOMS: atom_id res chain seq x y z
N GLN A 1 -22.33 15.76 4.00
CA GLN A 1 -21.09 14.98 4.23
C GLN A 1 -21.02 14.61 5.69
N GLN A 2 -20.49 13.43 6.03
CA GLN A 2 -20.20 13.08 7.42
C GLN A 2 -19.13 14.03 7.96
N SER A 3 -19.35 14.63 9.12
CA SER A 3 -18.35 15.42 9.84
C SER A 3 -17.71 14.61 10.98
N TYR A 4 -16.53 15.02 11.43
CA TYR A 4 -15.73 14.27 12.40
C TYR A 4 -15.30 15.14 13.58
N THR A 5 -15.34 14.56 14.78
CA THR A 5 -14.68 15.09 15.99
C THR A 5 -13.25 14.54 16.10
N LEU A 6 -12.44 15.12 16.99
CA LEU A 6 -11.10 14.58 17.29
C LEU A 6 -11.19 13.15 17.85
N ALA A 7 -12.24 12.83 18.62
CA ALA A 7 -12.45 11.48 19.15
C ALA A 7 -12.67 10.46 18.01
N ASP A 8 -13.48 10.81 17.01
CA ASP A 8 -13.72 9.94 15.84
C ASP A 8 -12.42 9.69 15.07
N VAL A 9 -11.60 10.73 14.88
CA VAL A 9 -10.32 10.63 14.17
C VAL A 9 -9.32 9.79 14.97
N ARG A 10 -9.25 9.95 16.30
CA ARG A 10 -8.39 9.11 17.16
C ARG A 10 -8.77 7.65 17.09
N GLN A 11 -10.05 7.33 17.26
CA GLN A 11 -10.54 5.95 17.18
C GLN A 11 -10.18 5.30 15.84
N ARG A 12 -10.30 6.05 14.73
CA ARG A 12 -9.92 5.57 13.40
C ARG A 12 -8.42 5.39 13.26
N ALA A 13 -7.60 6.32 13.76
CA ALA A 13 -6.15 6.22 13.71
C ALA A 13 -5.63 5.02 14.51
N GLU A 14 -6.25 4.73 15.66
CA GLU A 14 -5.97 3.53 16.47
C GLU A 14 -6.36 2.26 15.73
N ALA A 15 -7.56 2.20 15.15
CA ALA A 15 -8.00 1.06 14.35
C ALA A 15 -7.12 0.85 13.11
N GLY A 16 -6.68 1.95 12.47
CA GLY A 16 -5.81 1.91 11.30
C GLY A 16 -4.40 1.42 11.64
N GLY A 17 -3.85 1.86 12.77
CA GLY A 17 -2.55 1.41 13.27
C GLY A 17 -2.56 -0.04 13.80
N ALA A 18 -3.70 -0.52 14.33
CA ALA A 18 -3.84 -1.89 14.83
C ALA A 18 -3.91 -2.96 13.71
N GLY A 19 -4.22 -2.57 12.48
CA GLY A 19 -4.16 -3.45 11.30
C GLY A 19 -2.73 -3.76 10.84
N ASP A 20 -1.74 -3.03 11.37
CA ASP A 20 -0.34 -3.01 10.96
C ASP A 20 0.58 -3.78 11.92
N ASN A 21 0.05 -4.81 12.58
CA ASN A 21 0.76 -5.64 13.57
C ASN A 21 1.99 -6.38 13.02
N ASN A 22 2.35 -6.18 11.75
CA ASN A 22 3.57 -6.66 11.13
C ASN A 22 4.62 -5.55 10.97
N LYS A 23 4.71 -4.62 11.93
CA LYS A 23 5.80 -3.62 11.94
C LYS A 23 7.12 -4.24 12.36
N SER A 24 7.98 -4.45 11.37
CA SER A 24 9.35 -3.95 11.49
C SER A 24 9.26 -2.41 11.50
N SER A 25 9.23 -1.82 12.69
CA SER A 25 9.35 -0.37 12.89
C SER A 25 10.78 0.07 12.59
N ASN A 26 11.17 0.06 11.31
CA ASN A 26 12.47 0.54 10.89
C ASN A 26 12.38 2.03 10.53
N GLU A 27 13.40 2.80 10.90
CA GLU A 27 13.52 4.25 10.71
C GLU A 27 13.28 4.69 9.25
N ALA A 28 13.66 3.84 8.29
CA ALA A 28 13.44 4.07 6.86
C ALA A 28 11.94 4.20 6.51
N ASP A 29 11.09 3.43 7.18
CA ASP A 29 9.65 3.41 6.94
C ASP A 29 8.94 4.64 7.53
N GLU A 30 9.38 5.08 8.70
CA GLU A 30 8.91 6.33 9.31
C GLU A 30 9.34 7.55 8.49
N THR A 31 10.57 7.52 7.96
CA THR A 31 11.09 8.57 7.09
C THR A 31 10.28 8.66 5.80
N ARG A 32 9.98 7.51 5.19
CA ARG A 32 9.16 7.44 3.96
C ARG A 32 7.75 7.96 4.22
N ASP A 33 7.12 7.56 5.31
CA ASP A 33 5.78 8.03 5.68
C ASP A 33 5.76 9.55 5.89
N ALA A 34 6.73 10.10 6.63
CA ALA A 34 6.86 11.55 6.82
C ALA A 34 7.07 12.30 5.50
N ALA A 35 7.83 11.73 4.55
CA ALA A 35 8.00 12.30 3.23
C ALA A 35 6.68 12.35 2.44
N ILE A 36 5.88 11.27 2.46
CA ILE A 36 4.55 11.24 1.82
C ILE A 36 3.61 12.25 2.49
N GLN A 37 3.60 12.31 3.82
CA GLN A 37 2.79 13.26 4.58
C GLN A 37 3.15 14.70 4.22
N GLY A 38 4.43 15.03 4.15
CA GLY A 38 4.89 16.36 3.76
C GLY A 38 4.38 16.76 2.39
N VAL A 39 4.50 15.89 1.40
CA VAL A 39 4.00 16.15 0.03
C VAL A 39 2.48 16.39 0.01
N ARG A 40 1.69 15.67 0.84
CA ARG A 40 0.24 15.92 0.98
C ARG A 40 -0.08 17.32 1.52
N LEU A 41 0.80 17.87 2.33
CA LEU A 41 0.68 19.20 2.92
C LEU A 41 1.39 20.28 2.10
N GLY A 42 1.83 19.96 0.88
CA GLY A 42 2.51 20.90 -0.02
C GLY A 42 3.99 21.17 0.32
N LEU A 43 4.60 20.36 1.19
CA LEU A 43 6.04 20.43 1.46
C LEU A 43 6.83 19.75 0.32
N PRO A 44 8.07 20.20 0.04
CA PRO A 44 8.94 19.53 -0.91
C PRO A 44 9.20 18.07 -0.55
N ALA A 45 9.24 17.20 -1.56
CA ALA A 45 9.64 15.81 -1.40
C ALA A 45 11.09 15.70 -0.86
N GLY A 46 11.36 14.71 -0.01
CA GLY A 46 12.71 14.36 0.45
C GLY A 46 13.23 15.09 1.71
N ASN A 47 12.64 16.21 2.11
CA ASN A 47 13.11 16.99 3.28
C ASN A 47 12.18 16.93 4.51
N SER A 48 11.10 16.14 4.44
CA SER A 48 10.10 16.10 5.51
C SER A 48 10.44 15.02 6.51
N SER A 49 10.86 15.43 7.71
CA SER A 49 10.81 14.58 8.90
C SER A 49 9.46 14.73 9.59
N ARG A 50 9.13 13.82 10.51
CA ARG A 50 7.93 13.94 11.33
C ARG A 50 7.83 15.28 12.06
N GLN A 51 8.97 15.77 12.57
CA GLN A 51 9.04 17.07 13.26
C GLN A 51 8.71 18.23 12.31
N VAL A 52 9.21 18.19 11.06
CA VAL A 52 8.92 19.21 10.04
C VAL A 52 7.43 19.20 9.67
N VAL A 53 6.84 18.01 9.50
CA VAL A 53 5.41 17.85 9.20
C VAL A 53 4.56 18.41 10.34
N GLU A 54 4.86 18.04 11.58
CA GLU A 54 4.09 18.50 12.75
C GLU A 54 4.22 20.02 12.96
N ALA A 55 5.42 20.59 12.83
CA ALA A 55 5.64 22.04 12.92
C ALA A 55 4.91 22.80 11.80
N ASN A 56 4.89 22.25 10.58
CA ASN A 56 4.12 22.83 9.48
C ASN A 56 2.64 22.90 9.83
N ILE A 57 2.05 21.79 10.31
CA ILE A 57 0.64 21.72 10.73
C ILE A 57 0.33 22.73 11.84
N GLU A 58 1.19 22.83 12.86
CA GLU A 58 1.00 23.76 13.99
C GLU A 58 1.01 25.23 13.58
N SER A 59 1.71 25.56 12.49
CA SER A 59 1.77 26.92 11.94
C SER A 59 0.63 27.27 10.98
N MET A 60 -0.20 26.29 10.59
CA MET A 60 -1.29 26.51 9.62
C MET A 60 -2.41 27.38 10.19
N SER A 61 -3.01 28.20 9.33
CA SER A 61 -4.27 28.87 9.66
C SER A 61 -5.40 27.86 9.78
N ARG A 62 -6.45 28.22 10.54
CA ARG A 62 -7.69 27.44 10.64
C ARG A 62 -8.25 27.05 9.26
N GLU A 63 -8.27 28.01 8.33
CA GLU A 63 -8.74 27.79 6.97
C GLU A 63 -7.95 26.68 6.26
N LYS A 64 -6.61 26.71 6.37
CA LYS A 64 -5.74 25.68 5.79
C LYS A 64 -5.91 24.32 6.45
N LEU A 65 -6.06 24.28 7.77
CA LEU A 65 -6.35 23.04 8.50
C LEU A 65 -7.66 22.42 8.01
N MET A 66 -8.72 23.23 7.90
CA MET A 66 -10.02 22.78 7.41
C MET A 66 -9.96 22.30 5.96
N GLU A 67 -9.24 23.03 5.09
CA GLU A 67 -9.03 22.67 3.69
C GLU A 67 -8.37 21.29 3.58
N HIS A 68 -7.24 21.06 4.25
CA HIS A 68 -6.54 19.79 4.20
C HIS A 68 -7.34 18.64 4.82
N LEU A 69 -8.03 18.87 5.94
CA LEU A 69 -8.92 17.87 6.53
C LEU A 69 -10.06 17.47 5.59
N ALA A 70 -10.65 18.43 4.88
CA ALA A 70 -11.67 18.13 3.87
C ALA A 70 -11.10 17.35 2.67
N GLN A 71 -9.90 17.72 2.19
CA GLN A 71 -9.18 17.00 1.13
C GLN A 71 -8.79 15.58 1.55
N LEU A 72 -8.62 15.32 2.84
CA LEU A 72 -8.35 14.00 3.41
C LEU A 72 -9.63 13.26 3.82
N GLY A 73 -10.81 13.73 3.45
CA GLY A 73 -12.08 13.03 3.72
C GLY A 73 -12.51 13.01 5.19
N VAL A 74 -11.91 13.88 6.02
CA VAL A 74 -12.22 14.07 7.44
C VAL A 74 -12.66 15.51 7.73
N PRO A 75 -13.70 16.04 7.06
CA PRO A 75 -14.16 17.40 7.33
C PRO A 75 -14.59 17.53 8.81
N PRO A 76 -14.11 18.56 9.53
CA PRO A 76 -14.36 18.68 10.95
C PRO A 76 -15.81 19.07 11.27
N ALA A 77 -16.26 18.74 12.48
CA ALA A 77 -17.49 19.30 13.03
C ALA A 77 -17.38 20.84 13.21
N ALA A 78 -18.52 21.54 13.30
CA ALA A 78 -18.54 23.00 13.34
C ALA A 78 -17.82 23.61 14.56
N GLU A 79 -17.80 22.90 15.69
CA GLU A 79 -17.29 23.39 16.99
C GLU A 79 -15.96 22.72 17.38
N VAL A 80 -14.97 22.74 16.48
CA VAL A 80 -13.62 22.19 16.74
C VAL A 80 -12.63 23.33 16.94
N SER A 81 -11.84 23.27 18.03
CA SER A 81 -10.79 24.24 18.33
C SER A 81 -9.63 24.15 17.33
N ASP A 82 -8.84 25.20 17.17
CA ASP A 82 -7.69 25.17 16.24
C ASP A 82 -6.64 24.13 16.65
N ALA A 83 -6.45 23.92 17.95
CA ALA A 83 -5.59 22.88 18.49
C ALA A 83 -6.10 21.47 18.13
N ASP A 84 -7.42 21.25 18.20
CA ASP A 84 -8.02 19.97 17.82
C ASP A 84 -7.98 19.76 16.31
N LEU A 85 -8.16 20.81 15.50
CA LEU A 85 -7.99 20.73 14.04
C LEU A 85 -6.57 20.29 13.66
N ALA A 86 -5.55 20.89 14.30
CA ALA A 86 -4.16 20.48 14.11
C ALA A 86 -3.93 19.02 14.53
N ALA A 87 -4.47 18.61 15.69
CA ALA A 87 -4.39 17.23 16.16
C ALA A 87 -5.09 16.23 15.23
N MET A 88 -6.26 16.59 14.69
CA MET A 88 -6.96 15.80 13.68
C MET A 88 -6.10 15.65 12.43
N LEU A 89 -5.50 16.74 11.93
CA LEU A 89 -4.71 16.71 10.71
C LEU A 89 -3.44 15.85 10.86
N LYS A 90 -2.75 15.95 12.01
CA LYS A 90 -1.60 15.09 12.34
C LYS A 90 -1.93 13.60 12.26
N LEU A 91 -3.15 13.21 12.60
CA LEU A 91 -3.60 11.82 12.51
C LEU A 91 -4.02 11.45 11.09
N ALA A 92 -4.85 12.29 10.45
CA ALA A 92 -5.44 12.01 9.16
C ALA A 92 -4.44 12.01 7.99
N VAL A 93 -3.34 12.75 8.11
CA VAL A 93 -2.32 12.82 7.06
C VAL A 93 -1.49 11.53 6.95
N ARG A 94 -1.41 10.74 8.03
CA ARG A 94 -0.66 9.48 8.07
C ARG A 94 -1.11 8.53 6.98
N SER A 95 -0.17 7.81 6.36
CA SER A 95 -0.50 6.86 5.30
C SER A 95 -1.28 5.64 5.80
N ASP A 96 -1.14 5.27 7.07
CA ASP A 96 -1.87 4.16 7.69
C ASP A 96 -3.29 4.51 8.14
N PHE A 97 -3.65 5.80 8.24
CA PHE A 97 -4.96 6.25 8.69
C PHE A 97 -6.08 5.64 7.85
N TRP A 98 -6.16 6.00 6.57
CA TRP A 98 -7.18 5.44 5.68
C TRP A 98 -6.87 4.03 5.23
N ARG A 99 -5.60 3.65 5.09
CA ARG A 99 -5.22 2.29 4.69
C ARG A 99 -5.71 1.24 5.66
N GLY A 100 -5.63 1.46 6.97
CA GLY A 100 -6.11 0.47 7.93
C GLY A 100 -7.64 0.48 8.15
N VAL A 101 -8.36 1.53 7.72
CA VAL A 101 -9.82 1.64 7.88
C VAL A 101 -10.57 1.97 6.59
N TRP A 102 -10.00 1.63 5.43
CA TRP A 102 -10.53 2.01 4.11
C TRP A 102 -11.98 1.56 3.90
N GLN A 103 -12.36 0.43 4.52
CA GLN A 103 -13.71 -0.16 4.49
C GLN A 103 -14.77 0.72 5.16
N GLN A 104 -14.35 1.68 5.97
CA GLN A 104 -15.22 2.66 6.63
C GLN A 104 -15.35 3.95 5.81
N HIS A 105 -14.54 4.13 4.76
CA HIS A 105 -14.60 5.32 3.92
C HIS A 105 -15.83 5.28 3.01
N PRO A 106 -16.54 6.42 2.78
CA PRO A 106 -17.69 6.47 1.88
C PRO A 106 -17.39 5.96 0.46
N ASN A 107 -16.18 6.26 -0.04
CA ASN A 107 -15.71 5.84 -1.37
C ASN A 107 -15.01 4.46 -1.39
N LYS A 108 -15.17 3.61 -0.36
CA LYS A 108 -14.52 2.28 -0.29
C LYS A 108 -14.72 1.39 -1.52
N GLY A 109 -15.83 1.58 -2.24
CA GLY A 109 -16.12 0.82 -3.46
C GLY A 109 -15.07 1.04 -4.56
N LEU A 110 -14.40 2.20 -4.57
CA LEU A 110 -13.41 2.54 -5.59
C LEU A 110 -12.22 1.58 -5.62
N LEU A 111 -11.68 1.23 -4.46
CA LEU A 111 -10.46 0.42 -4.35
C LEU A 111 -10.71 -0.98 -3.78
N ARG A 112 -11.96 -1.38 -3.56
CA ARG A 112 -12.31 -2.65 -2.91
C ARG A 112 -11.64 -3.85 -3.57
N MET A 113 -11.73 -3.96 -4.91
CA MET A 113 -11.16 -5.09 -5.65
C MET A 113 -9.62 -5.01 -5.75
N TRP A 114 -9.08 -3.79 -5.70
CA TRP A 114 -7.64 -3.56 -5.65
C TRP A 114 -7.08 -4.09 -4.32
N MET A 115 -7.64 -3.66 -3.18
CA MET A 115 -7.26 -4.19 -1.86
C MET A 115 -7.51 -5.68 -1.72
N TYR A 116 -8.60 -6.21 -2.29
CA TYR A 116 -8.87 -7.65 -2.27
C TYR A 116 -7.78 -8.45 -2.99
N SER A 117 -7.23 -7.92 -4.09
CA SER A 117 -6.09 -8.52 -4.78
C SER A 117 -4.84 -8.50 -3.89
N HIS A 118 -4.54 -7.36 -3.25
CA HIS A 118 -3.41 -7.20 -2.33
C HIS A 118 -3.46 -8.20 -1.16
N ASP A 119 -4.61 -8.32 -0.50
CA ASP A 119 -4.83 -9.32 0.55
C ASP A 119 -4.65 -10.75 0.03
N GLY A 120 -5.09 -11.01 -1.20
CA GLY A 120 -4.91 -12.29 -1.88
C GLY A 120 -3.44 -12.62 -2.14
N PHE A 121 -2.62 -11.62 -2.49
CA PHE A 121 -1.18 -11.78 -2.67
C PHE A 121 -0.48 -12.06 -1.35
N ARG A 122 -0.76 -11.28 -0.30
CA ARG A 122 -0.21 -11.51 1.04
C ARG A 122 -0.48 -12.94 1.52
N LYS A 123 -1.72 -13.43 1.38
CA LYS A 123 -2.08 -14.81 1.74
C LYS A 123 -1.25 -15.87 1.02
N ARG A 124 -0.97 -15.69 -0.28
CA ARG A 124 -0.17 -16.63 -1.07
C ARG A 124 1.30 -16.59 -0.68
N LEU A 125 1.85 -15.40 -0.44
CA LEU A 125 3.22 -15.23 0.02
C LEU A 125 3.40 -15.78 1.44
N THR A 126 2.42 -15.63 2.33
CA THR A 126 2.41 -16.30 3.63
C THR A 126 2.44 -17.82 3.50
N ALA A 127 1.62 -18.40 2.60
CA ALA A 127 1.64 -19.84 2.36
C ALA A 127 3.02 -20.31 1.86
N LEU A 128 3.62 -19.60 0.90
CA LEU A 128 4.99 -19.86 0.42
C LEU A 128 6.01 -19.87 1.57
N ARG A 129 5.95 -18.84 2.44
CA ARG A 129 6.82 -18.72 3.61
C ARG A 129 6.64 -19.87 4.60
N GLN A 130 5.40 -20.30 4.83
CA GLN A 130 5.09 -21.40 5.73
C GLN A 130 5.69 -22.72 5.24
N THR A 131 5.65 -23.00 3.94
CA THR A 131 6.24 -24.22 3.37
C THR A 131 7.77 -24.24 3.54
N VAL A 132 8.42 -23.08 3.58
CA VAL A 132 9.87 -22.95 3.83
C VAL A 132 10.20 -22.51 5.26
N ALA A 133 9.25 -22.58 6.20
CA ALA A 133 9.48 -22.21 7.59
C ALA A 133 10.11 -23.40 8.35
N GLY A 134 11.32 -23.20 8.87
CA GLY A 134 12.07 -24.20 9.65
C GLY A 134 13.36 -24.67 8.98
N ASP A 135 14.25 -25.27 9.77
CA ASP A 135 15.63 -25.56 9.33
C ASP A 135 15.81 -26.94 8.68
N GLY A 136 14.73 -27.74 8.61
CA GLY A 136 14.75 -29.06 8.02
C GLY A 136 14.82 -29.06 6.49
N ASP A 137 15.32 -30.17 5.95
CA ASP A 137 15.28 -30.47 4.52
C ASP A 137 13.84 -30.51 4.01
N LEU A 138 13.64 -30.10 2.76
CA LEU A 138 12.35 -30.18 2.09
C LEU A 138 12.35 -31.37 1.13
N THR A 139 11.28 -32.15 1.18
CA THR A 139 11.01 -33.21 0.20
C THR A 139 10.68 -32.62 -1.18
N ALA A 140 10.82 -33.41 -2.25
CA ALA A 140 10.41 -32.99 -3.59
C ALA A 140 8.93 -32.57 -3.65
N ALA A 141 8.06 -33.22 -2.87
CA ALA A 141 6.64 -32.85 -2.78
C ALA A 141 6.43 -31.46 -2.16
N GLN A 142 7.20 -31.10 -1.12
CA GLN A 142 7.14 -29.76 -0.53
C GLN A 142 7.70 -28.70 -1.50
N VAL A 143 8.75 -29.02 -2.26
CA VAL A 143 9.26 -28.10 -3.30
C VAL A 143 8.21 -27.88 -4.41
N ALA A 144 7.51 -28.93 -4.83
CA ALA A 144 6.41 -28.82 -5.79
C ALA A 144 5.23 -27.99 -5.27
N ASP A 145 4.96 -28.04 -3.97
CA ASP A 145 3.95 -27.20 -3.31
C ASP A 145 4.34 -25.71 -3.33
N VAL A 146 5.62 -25.39 -3.06
CA VAL A 146 6.17 -24.03 -3.23
C VAL A 146 5.99 -23.55 -4.66
N ASP A 147 6.32 -24.36 -5.67
CA ASP A 147 6.12 -23.99 -7.07
C ASP A 147 4.65 -23.70 -7.38
N SER A 148 3.73 -24.58 -6.94
CA SER A 148 2.29 -24.40 -7.16
C SER A 148 1.77 -23.09 -6.60
N HIS A 149 2.19 -22.74 -5.38
CA HIS A 149 1.83 -21.47 -4.76
C HIS A 149 2.41 -20.26 -5.51
N LEU A 150 3.66 -20.35 -5.98
CA LEU A 150 4.29 -19.30 -6.78
C LEU A 150 3.54 -19.10 -8.11
N GLN A 151 3.26 -20.16 -8.86
CA GLN A 151 2.50 -20.06 -10.11
C GLN A 151 1.10 -19.48 -9.88
N GLY A 152 0.43 -19.88 -8.80
CA GLY A 152 -0.86 -19.33 -8.40
C GLY A 152 -0.83 -17.84 -8.08
N PHE A 153 0.26 -17.36 -7.47
CA PHE A 153 0.52 -15.94 -7.24
C PHE A 153 0.76 -15.20 -8.56
N LEU A 154 1.70 -15.67 -9.39
CA LEU A 154 2.06 -15.03 -10.67
C LEU A 154 0.86 -14.91 -11.62
N LYS A 155 0.02 -15.95 -11.70
CA LYS A 155 -1.22 -15.94 -12.50
C LYS A 155 -2.18 -14.81 -12.11
N LYS A 156 -2.21 -14.41 -10.84
CA LYS A 156 -3.06 -13.32 -10.34
C LYS A 156 -2.35 -11.97 -10.41
N ASN A 157 -1.04 -11.94 -10.18
CA ASN A 157 -0.24 -10.72 -10.22
C ASN A 157 -0.17 -10.12 -11.62
N ALA A 158 0.09 -10.91 -12.66
CA ALA A 158 0.28 -10.40 -14.01
C ALA A 158 -0.85 -9.48 -14.51
N PRO A 159 -2.15 -9.87 -14.49
CA PRO A 159 -3.23 -8.98 -14.90
C PRO A 159 -3.51 -7.82 -13.91
N HIS A 160 -3.01 -7.89 -12.69
CA HIS A 160 -3.14 -6.81 -11.71
C HIS A 160 -2.12 -5.70 -12.00
N SER A 161 -0.84 -6.04 -12.11
CA SER A 161 0.21 -5.08 -12.46
C SER A 161 0.00 -4.47 -13.86
N GLU A 162 -0.50 -5.26 -14.83
CA GLU A 162 -0.86 -4.71 -16.15
C GLU A 162 -1.95 -3.63 -16.04
N PHE A 163 -2.96 -3.85 -15.19
CA PHE A 163 -4.00 -2.85 -14.96
C PHE A 163 -3.45 -1.58 -14.30
N GLU A 164 -2.56 -1.75 -13.33
CA GLU A 164 -1.93 -0.63 -12.63
C GLU A 164 -1.12 0.24 -13.58
N ASP A 165 -0.22 -0.38 -14.33
CA ASP A 165 0.69 0.30 -15.25
C ASP A 165 -0.04 0.92 -16.45
N ALA A 166 -1.01 0.21 -17.02
CA ALA A 166 -1.68 0.64 -18.24
C ALA A 166 -2.82 1.64 -18.00
N GLN A 167 -3.41 1.66 -16.79
CA GLN A 167 -4.65 2.41 -16.55
C GLN A 167 -4.63 3.22 -15.26
N LEU A 168 -4.35 2.60 -14.11
CA LEU A 168 -4.53 3.25 -12.81
C LEU A 168 -3.46 4.31 -12.54
N PHE A 169 -2.19 3.92 -12.56
CA PHE A 169 -1.07 4.79 -12.23
C PHE A 169 -0.87 5.95 -13.22
N PRO A 170 -1.05 5.80 -14.55
CA PRO A 170 -0.98 6.93 -15.47
C PRO A 170 -1.89 8.10 -15.06
N TYR A 171 -3.13 7.81 -14.64
CA TYR A 171 -4.03 8.86 -14.15
C TYR A 171 -3.50 9.56 -12.89
N PHE A 172 -3.10 8.80 -11.88
CA PHE A 172 -2.63 9.39 -10.62
C PHE A 172 -1.30 10.12 -10.76
N LYS A 173 -0.42 9.68 -11.66
CA LYS A 173 0.81 10.41 -12.04
C LYS A 173 0.49 11.77 -12.66
N GLU A 174 -0.50 11.83 -13.56
CA GLU A 174 -0.96 13.10 -14.15
C GLU A 174 -1.65 14.01 -13.12
N ALA A 175 -2.54 13.45 -12.30
CA ALA A 175 -3.34 14.22 -11.35
C ALA A 175 -2.54 14.69 -10.11
N TYR A 176 -1.47 13.97 -9.75
CA TYR A 176 -0.69 14.23 -8.54
C TYR A 176 0.83 14.22 -8.84
N PRO A 177 1.33 15.16 -9.67
CA PRO A 177 2.74 15.21 -10.09
C PRO A 177 3.71 15.48 -8.92
N GLN A 178 3.23 16.05 -7.81
CA GLN A 178 4.03 16.29 -6.61
C GLN A 178 4.57 15.00 -5.97
N PHE A 179 4.01 13.83 -6.28
CA PHE A 179 4.49 12.52 -5.80
C PHE A 179 5.46 11.83 -6.79
N ALA A 180 6.03 12.54 -7.77
CA ALA A 180 6.91 11.99 -8.80
C ALA A 180 8.00 11.04 -8.28
N GLN A 181 8.64 11.36 -7.14
CA GLN A 181 9.65 10.51 -6.53
C GLN A 181 9.10 9.13 -6.13
N PHE A 182 7.91 9.07 -5.55
CA PHE A 182 7.29 7.81 -5.12
C PHE A 182 6.76 7.02 -6.31
N TRP A 183 6.26 7.70 -7.34
CA TRP A 183 5.91 7.05 -8.61
C TRP A 183 7.12 6.38 -9.25
N GLN A 184 8.28 7.04 -9.23
CA GLN A 184 9.53 6.45 -9.71
C GLN A 184 9.97 5.25 -8.86
N GLU A 185 9.74 5.28 -7.53
CA GLU A 185 10.03 4.14 -6.65
C GLU A 185 9.16 2.93 -6.98
N ILE A 186 7.85 3.14 -7.22
CA ILE A 186 6.91 2.09 -7.67
C ILE A 186 7.34 1.52 -9.04
N ASP A 187 7.63 2.39 -10.01
CA ASP A 187 8.09 1.96 -11.35
C ASP A 187 9.37 1.12 -11.27
N ASN A 188 10.30 1.51 -10.38
CA ASN A 188 11.52 0.74 -10.14
C ASN A 188 11.23 -0.62 -9.48
N GLN A 189 10.23 -0.72 -8.61
CA GLN A 189 9.81 -2.01 -8.03
C GLN A 189 9.19 -2.91 -9.12
N HIS A 190 8.30 -2.39 -9.97
CA HIS A 190 7.74 -3.14 -11.10
C HIS A 190 8.86 -3.68 -12.03
N GLY A 191 9.85 -2.85 -12.35
CA GLY A 191 11.00 -3.27 -13.16
C GLY A 191 11.87 -4.36 -12.51
N LYS A 192 11.94 -4.42 -11.18
CA LYS A 192 12.73 -5.41 -10.43
C LYS A 192 11.99 -6.72 -10.18
N PHE A 193 10.66 -6.74 -10.25
CA PHE A 193 9.84 -7.89 -9.90
C PHE A 193 10.27 -9.18 -10.61
N ASN A 194 10.54 -9.10 -11.92
CA ASN A 194 10.96 -10.26 -12.71
C ASN A 194 12.30 -10.86 -12.24
N GLU A 195 13.23 -10.03 -11.76
CA GLU A 195 14.51 -10.52 -11.23
C GLU A 195 14.30 -11.30 -9.92
N VAL A 196 13.43 -10.79 -9.04
CA VAL A 196 13.13 -11.42 -7.75
C VAL A 196 12.38 -12.75 -7.96
N VAL A 197 11.41 -12.77 -8.87
CA VAL A 197 10.70 -14.00 -9.27
C VAL A 197 11.66 -15.01 -9.88
N LYS A 198 12.57 -14.57 -10.76
CA LYS A 198 13.57 -15.46 -11.38
C LYS A 198 14.41 -16.18 -10.32
N LYS A 199 14.91 -15.46 -9.30
CA LYS A 199 15.68 -16.06 -8.19
C LYS A 199 14.88 -17.15 -7.47
N ALA A 200 13.60 -16.91 -7.20
CA ALA A 200 12.72 -17.91 -6.57
C ALA A 200 12.52 -19.13 -7.47
N THR A 201 12.21 -18.93 -8.75
CA THR A 201 12.01 -20.01 -9.73
C THR A 201 13.27 -20.86 -9.91
N GLU A 202 14.46 -20.26 -9.98
CA GLU A 202 15.73 -20.98 -10.08
C GLU A 202 16.01 -21.83 -8.83
N ALA A 203 15.74 -21.29 -7.64
CA ALA A 203 15.91 -22.02 -6.39
C ALA A 203 14.92 -23.19 -6.25
N ILE A 204 13.68 -23.03 -6.73
CA ILE A 204 12.68 -24.09 -6.80
C ILE A 204 13.13 -25.19 -7.77
N ALA A 205 13.57 -24.82 -8.97
CA ALA A 205 14.02 -25.77 -9.98
C ALA A 205 15.19 -26.64 -9.50
N ALA A 206 16.11 -26.06 -8.71
CA ALA A 206 17.21 -26.80 -8.10
C ALA A 206 16.75 -27.93 -7.14
N GLY A 207 15.58 -27.79 -6.51
CA GLY A 207 15.02 -28.78 -5.59
C GLY A 207 13.98 -29.73 -6.19
N ALA A 208 13.62 -29.57 -7.47
CA ALA A 208 12.43 -30.22 -8.06
C ALA A 208 12.49 -31.75 -8.08
N SER A 209 13.66 -32.33 -8.37
CA SER A 209 13.79 -33.79 -8.57
C SER A 209 14.09 -34.58 -7.29
N GLY A 210 14.66 -33.94 -6.26
CA GLY A 210 15.17 -34.63 -5.07
C GLY A 210 14.81 -33.98 -3.75
N GLY A 211 14.07 -32.87 -3.77
CA GLY A 211 13.93 -31.99 -2.61
C GLY A 211 15.09 -31.02 -2.48
N ALA A 212 15.06 -30.21 -1.42
CA ALA A 212 16.09 -29.22 -1.13
C ALA A 212 16.70 -29.50 0.24
N ASN A 213 18.01 -29.76 0.27
CA ASN A 213 18.80 -30.00 1.47
C ASN A 213 20.01 -29.06 1.54
N GLY A 214 20.63 -28.94 2.73
CA GLY A 214 21.85 -28.16 2.92
C GLY A 214 21.79 -26.75 2.32
N ASP A 215 22.67 -26.45 1.37
CA ASP A 215 22.74 -25.13 0.73
C ASP A 215 21.59 -24.87 -0.27
N ALA A 216 21.07 -25.91 -0.94
CA ALA A 216 19.88 -25.78 -1.78
C ALA A 216 18.66 -25.38 -0.94
N ARG A 217 18.55 -25.94 0.27
CA ARG A 217 17.50 -25.56 1.23
C ARG A 217 17.60 -24.10 1.65
N LYS A 218 18.80 -23.65 2.04
CA LYS A 218 19.03 -22.25 2.42
C LYS A 218 18.73 -21.29 1.28
N SER A 219 19.14 -21.65 0.06
CA SER A 219 18.90 -20.86 -1.14
C SER A 219 17.41 -20.73 -1.45
N LEU A 220 16.63 -21.82 -1.33
CA LEU A 220 15.19 -21.81 -1.51
C LEU A 220 14.47 -20.94 -0.47
N ALA A 221 14.77 -21.08 0.82
CA ALA A 221 14.18 -20.17 1.82
C ALA A 221 14.58 -18.72 1.59
N GLY A 222 15.86 -18.47 1.30
CA GLY A 222 16.36 -17.12 1.05
C GLY A 222 15.63 -16.46 -0.11
N ALA A 223 15.44 -17.17 -1.22
CA ALA A 223 14.74 -16.66 -2.39
C ALA A 223 13.23 -16.45 -2.14
N VAL A 224 12.56 -17.39 -1.47
CA VAL A 224 11.13 -17.26 -1.12
C VAL A 224 10.89 -16.12 -0.13
N ASN A 225 11.72 -16.02 0.92
CA ASN A 225 11.62 -14.94 1.89
C ASN A 225 11.92 -13.59 1.24
N GLY A 226 12.95 -13.51 0.40
CA GLY A 226 13.29 -12.30 -0.34
C GLY A 226 12.19 -11.85 -1.30
N LEU A 227 11.51 -12.79 -1.98
CA LEU A 227 10.33 -12.47 -2.79
C LEU A 227 9.19 -11.91 -1.95
N ALA A 228 8.89 -12.55 -0.82
CA ALA A 228 7.81 -12.13 0.05
C ALA A 228 8.09 -10.79 0.76
N ASP A 229 9.33 -10.51 1.16
CA ASP A 229 9.73 -9.21 1.72
C ASP A 229 9.63 -8.12 0.66
N PHE A 230 10.22 -8.34 -0.51
CA PHE A 230 10.16 -7.40 -1.62
C PHE A 230 8.71 -7.03 -1.97
N TYR A 231 7.84 -8.04 -2.05
CA TYR A 231 6.47 -7.81 -2.47
C TYR A 231 5.61 -7.19 -1.36
N GLU A 232 5.87 -7.48 -0.08
CA GLU A 232 5.22 -6.76 1.02
C GLU A 232 5.59 -5.27 1.01
N ASP A 233 6.88 -4.96 0.87
CA ASP A 233 7.37 -3.57 0.77
C ASP A 233 6.75 -2.84 -0.43
N HIS A 234 6.57 -3.56 -1.53
CA HIS A 234 5.92 -3.06 -2.73
C HIS A 234 4.44 -2.72 -2.50
N LEU A 235 3.64 -3.66 -1.99
CA LEU A 235 2.24 -3.40 -1.66
C LEU A 235 2.08 -2.28 -0.64
N LEU A 236 2.97 -2.22 0.36
CA LEU A 236 2.93 -1.15 1.37
C LEU A 236 3.18 0.22 0.77
N LEU A 237 4.18 0.37 -0.10
CA LEU A 237 4.44 1.66 -0.76
C LEU A 237 3.22 2.11 -1.59
N GLU A 238 2.68 1.21 -2.40
CA GLU A 238 1.51 1.49 -3.21
C GLU A 238 0.31 1.87 -2.34
N GLU A 239 -0.02 1.09 -1.31
CA GLU A 239 -1.16 1.36 -0.45
C GLU A 239 -1.01 2.66 0.34
N ARG A 240 0.20 2.96 0.83
CA ARG A 240 0.49 4.21 1.54
C ARG A 240 0.21 5.43 0.67
N LEU A 241 0.54 5.33 -0.62
CA LEU A 241 0.32 6.40 -1.59
C LEU A 241 -1.13 6.41 -2.10
N MET A 242 -1.57 5.30 -2.68
CA MET A 242 -2.80 5.16 -3.45
C MET A 242 -4.05 5.17 -2.59
N VAL A 243 -4.09 4.50 -1.43
CA VAL A 243 -5.35 4.38 -0.67
C VAL A 243 -5.89 5.75 -0.27
N PRO A 244 -5.10 6.66 0.32
CA PRO A 244 -5.62 7.96 0.69
C PRO A 244 -5.91 8.84 -0.53
N LEU A 245 -5.14 8.75 -1.62
CA LEU A 245 -5.42 9.51 -2.85
C LEU A 245 -6.72 9.06 -3.50
N TRP A 246 -6.89 7.75 -3.69
CA TRP A 246 -8.02 7.17 -4.41
C TRP A 246 -9.32 7.25 -3.60
N LEU A 247 -9.27 7.14 -2.27
CA LEU A 247 -10.47 7.36 -1.46
C LEU A 247 -10.95 8.81 -1.51
N ASN A 248 -10.04 9.77 -1.62
CA ASN A 248 -10.36 11.18 -1.48
C ASN A 248 -10.42 11.96 -2.79
N VAL A 249 -10.51 11.26 -3.93
CA VAL A 249 -10.80 11.91 -5.21
C VAL A 249 -12.14 12.67 -5.16
N THR A 250 -12.16 13.84 -5.79
CA THR A 250 -13.37 14.63 -5.99
C THR A 250 -14.35 13.93 -6.93
N ASP A 251 -15.62 14.34 -6.96
CA ASP A 251 -16.60 13.72 -7.88
C ASP A 251 -16.24 13.92 -9.36
N ALA A 252 -15.57 15.03 -9.71
CA ALA A 252 -15.03 15.26 -11.05
C ALA A 252 -13.92 14.25 -11.39
N GLN A 253 -12.98 14.04 -10.46
CA GLN A 253 -11.91 13.05 -10.61
C GLN A 253 -12.48 11.61 -10.66
N LYS A 254 -13.54 11.30 -9.89
CA LYS A 254 -14.24 10.00 -10.02
C LYS A 254 -14.82 9.81 -11.42
N ALA A 255 -15.46 10.84 -11.98
CA ALA A 255 -16.02 10.77 -13.32
C ALA A 255 -14.94 10.54 -14.39
N GLU A 256 -13.80 11.21 -14.25
CA GLU A 256 -12.66 11.03 -15.14
C GLU A 256 -12.00 9.66 -14.99
N LEU A 257 -11.75 9.20 -13.76
CA LEU A 257 -11.28 7.84 -13.49
C LEU A 257 -12.19 6.79 -14.15
N ARG A 258 -13.51 6.94 -14.00
CA ARG A 258 -14.49 6.03 -14.64
C ARG A 258 -14.39 5.99 -16.16
N SER A 259 -14.05 7.10 -16.82
CA SER A 259 -13.92 7.13 -18.28
C SER A 259 -12.60 6.53 -18.77
N ARG A 260 -11.56 6.57 -17.94
CA ARG A 260 -10.23 6.03 -18.24
C ARG A 260 -10.13 4.53 -17.94
N LEU A 261 -10.73 4.05 -16.86
CA LEU A 261 -10.71 2.62 -16.49
C LEU A 261 -11.64 1.81 -17.41
N ARG A 262 -11.07 0.86 -18.17
CA ARG A 262 -11.78 -0.04 -19.10
C ARG A 262 -11.66 -1.52 -18.67
N GLY A 263 -12.56 -2.37 -19.16
CA GLY A 263 -12.38 -3.84 -19.11
C GLY A 263 -12.72 -4.54 -17.77
N MET A 264 -11.95 -5.56 -17.38
CA MET A 264 -12.31 -6.49 -16.29
C MET A 264 -12.50 -5.81 -14.92
N TYR A 265 -11.86 -4.67 -14.67
CA TYR A 265 -12.07 -3.84 -13.48
C TYR A 265 -13.33 -2.95 -13.57
N TRP A 266 -13.78 -2.60 -14.78
CA TRP A 266 -15.04 -1.91 -15.04
C TRP A 266 -16.26 -2.83 -14.81
N LEU A 267 -16.16 -4.11 -15.18
CA LEU A 267 -17.27 -5.09 -15.13
C LEU A 267 -17.50 -5.75 -13.76
N SER A 268 -16.51 -5.77 -12.87
CA SER A 268 -16.56 -6.56 -11.61
C SER A 268 -16.75 -5.74 -10.34
N SER A 269 -16.62 -4.41 -10.36
CA SER A 269 -16.42 -3.63 -9.12
C SER A 269 -17.34 -2.41 -8.93
N TYR A 270 -18.10 -2.00 -9.95
CA TYR A 270 -18.70 -0.66 -9.98
C TYR A 270 -20.20 -0.66 -10.26
N SER A 271 -20.98 -1.36 -9.43
CA SER A 271 -22.34 -0.90 -9.12
C SER A 271 -22.19 0.16 -8.02
N PHE A 272 -22.33 1.43 -8.42
CA PHE A 272 -22.34 2.57 -7.51
C PHE A 272 -23.71 2.71 -6.85
#